data_AF-A0A1M3IJF4-F1
#
_entry.id   AF-A0A1M3IJF4-F1
#
_cell.length_a   1.000
_cell.length_b   1.000
_cell.length_c   1.000
_cell.angle_alpha   90.00
_cell.angle_beta   90.00
_cell.angle_gamma   90.00
#
_symmetry.space_group_name_H-M   'P 1'
#
loop_
_entity.id
_entity.type
_entity.pdbx_description
1 polymer ?
#
loop_
_entity_poly.entity_id
_entity_poly.type
_entity_poly.pdbx_seq_one_letter_code
_entity_poly.pdbx_strand_id
1 'polypeptide(L)'
;MTFDYPGYDLHFIQKEGCKDGTAHEFTYVYKFHSPITGYHYVLRADYHAEDVFAVKFYCKKDRHSEYKYSKIINKGDIGNILITCAEAIPLLLEKHPTASFGFVGARTIDKASGKVESYINTQRFRVYKEIIKIKFGKVTFEHYEYPEVSGYLLINRKSGNDLATKEAAIRKMFSGTYNNLPDI
;
A
#
# COMPACT_ATOMS: atom_id res chain seq x y z
N MET A 1 0.23 22.17 -4.01
CA MET A 1 -0.63 21.19 -4.70
C MET A 1 -1.68 20.75 -3.69
N THR A 2 -2.95 21.09 -3.89
CA THR A 2 -4.04 20.65 -3.00
C THR A 2 -4.54 19.31 -3.53
N PHE A 3 -4.37 18.23 -2.75
CA PHE A 3 -4.89 16.91 -3.08
C PHE A 3 -6.34 16.79 -2.59
N ASP A 4 -7.20 17.67 -3.10
CA ASP A 4 -8.64 17.65 -2.82
C ASP A 4 -9.34 16.76 -3.84
N TYR A 5 -9.20 15.44 -3.64
CA TYR A 5 -9.87 14.44 -4.45
C TYR A 5 -10.95 13.76 -3.60
N PRO A 6 -12.18 13.62 -4.09
CA PRO A 6 -13.25 12.98 -3.33
C PRO A 6 -13.06 11.48 -3.11
N GLY A 7 -12.23 10.81 -3.92
CA GLY A 7 -12.12 9.35 -3.87
C GLY A 7 -13.35 8.67 -4.47
N TYR A 8 -13.59 7.42 -4.09
CA TYR A 8 -14.62 6.55 -4.64
C TYR A 8 -15.07 5.55 -3.57
N ASP A 9 -16.29 5.04 -3.70
CA ASP A 9 -16.80 4.04 -2.76
C ASP A 9 -15.96 2.76 -2.76
N LEU A 10 -15.31 2.50 -1.62
CA LEU A 10 -14.51 1.31 -1.38
C LEU A 10 -15.37 0.19 -0.79
N HIS A 11 -15.72 -0.80 -1.61
CA HIS A 11 -16.55 -1.91 -1.20
C HIS A 11 -15.72 -3.08 -0.68
N PHE A 12 -16.02 -3.54 0.54
CA PHE A 12 -15.48 -4.78 1.07
C PHE A 12 -15.99 -5.98 0.28
N ILE A 13 -15.11 -6.96 0.02
CA ILE A 13 -15.44 -8.20 -0.68
C ILE A 13 -15.34 -9.37 0.27
N GLN A 14 -14.16 -9.61 0.83
CA GLN A 14 -13.92 -10.78 1.67
C GLN A 14 -12.65 -10.64 2.51
N LYS A 15 -12.57 -11.49 3.54
CA LYS A 15 -11.35 -11.76 4.30
C LYS A 15 -10.81 -13.12 3.86
N GLU A 16 -9.61 -13.14 3.31
CA GLU A 16 -8.92 -14.37 2.87
C GLU A 16 -7.88 -14.74 3.93
N GLY A 17 -7.88 -15.98 4.44
CA GLY A 17 -6.78 -16.47 5.28
C GLY A 17 -5.54 -16.75 4.44
N CYS A 18 -4.35 -16.58 5.01
CA CYS A 18 -3.09 -16.98 4.41
C CYS A 18 -2.46 -18.14 5.18
N LYS A 19 -1.86 -19.10 4.45
CA LYS A 19 -1.20 -20.29 4.99
C LYS A 19 0.07 -20.61 4.20
N ASP A 20 0.84 -19.58 3.89
CA ASP A 20 2.07 -19.69 3.08
C ASP A 20 3.35 -19.87 3.92
N GLY A 21 3.22 -19.94 5.25
CA GLY A 21 4.35 -20.10 6.17
C GLY A 21 5.12 -18.80 6.46
N THR A 22 4.69 -17.67 5.90
CA THR A 22 5.25 -16.35 6.21
C THR A 22 4.52 -15.69 7.38
N ALA A 23 4.91 -14.45 7.72
CA ALA A 23 4.19 -13.65 8.70
C ALA A 23 2.89 -13.03 8.17
N HIS A 24 2.49 -13.31 6.91
CA HIS A 24 1.19 -12.92 6.36
C HIS A 24 0.09 -13.82 6.92
N GLU A 25 -0.85 -13.25 7.67
CA GLU A 25 -1.91 -14.03 8.34
C GLU A 25 -3.21 -14.06 7.53
N PHE A 26 -3.64 -12.90 7.03
CA PHE A 26 -4.87 -12.78 6.25
C PHE A 26 -4.86 -11.54 5.36
N THR A 27 -5.80 -11.46 4.44
CA THR A 27 -6.00 -10.29 3.57
C THR A 27 -7.44 -9.81 3.67
N TYR A 28 -7.66 -8.52 3.86
CA TYR A 28 -8.93 -7.91 3.49
C TYR A 28 -8.89 -7.45 2.04
N VAL A 29 -9.87 -7.90 1.26
CA VAL A 29 -10.01 -7.58 -0.15
C VAL A 29 -11.15 -6.61 -0.35
N TYR A 30 -10.86 -5.51 -1.04
CA TYR A 30 -11.83 -4.49 -1.40
C TYR A 30 -11.82 -4.26 -2.92
N LYS A 31 -12.89 -3.67 -3.43
CA LYS A 31 -12.97 -3.20 -4.81
C LYS A 31 -13.56 -1.81 -4.88
N PHE A 32 -13.19 -1.08 -5.92
CA PHE A 32 -13.85 0.17 -6.29
C PHE A 32 -13.84 0.32 -7.81
N HIS A 33 -14.65 1.25 -8.31
CA HIS A 33 -14.76 1.58 -9.73
C HIS A 33 -14.38 3.05 -9.93
N SER A 34 -13.49 3.33 -10.87
CA SER A 34 -13.21 4.69 -11.33
C SER A 34 -14.10 4.97 -12.56
N PRO A 35 -15.13 5.83 -12.45
CA PRO A 35 -15.96 6.23 -13.59
C PRO A 35 -15.17 7.02 -14.64
N ILE A 36 -14.09 7.69 -14.25
CA ILE A 36 -13.22 8.43 -15.19
C ILE A 36 -12.45 7.48 -16.10
N THR A 37 -11.90 6.39 -15.56
CA THR A 37 -11.10 5.44 -16.33
C THR A 37 -11.92 4.26 -16.90
N GLY A 38 -13.13 4.05 -16.37
CA GLY A 38 -13.98 2.88 -16.64
C GLY A 38 -13.44 1.58 -16.06
N TYR A 39 -12.47 1.65 -15.14
CA TYR A 39 -11.80 0.47 -14.59
C TYR A 39 -12.23 0.13 -13.17
N HIS A 40 -12.31 -1.16 -12.91
CA HIS A 40 -12.39 -1.70 -11.57
C HIS A 40 -11.00 -1.96 -11.02
N TYR A 41 -10.81 -1.61 -9.76
CA TYR A 41 -9.58 -1.84 -9.01
C TYR A 41 -9.85 -2.82 -7.87
N VAL A 42 -8.84 -3.60 -7.54
CA VAL A 42 -8.82 -4.48 -6.38
C VAL A 42 -7.76 -3.96 -5.43
N LEU A 43 -8.16 -3.67 -4.20
CA LEU A 43 -7.27 -3.33 -3.10
C LEU A 43 -7.15 -4.54 -2.17
N ARG A 44 -5.92 -4.86 -1.79
CA ARG A 44 -5.58 -5.88 -0.81
C ARG A 44 -4.86 -5.22 0.35
N ALA A 45 -5.38 -5.43 1.55
CA ALA A 45 -4.73 -5.08 2.80
C ALA A 45 -4.30 -6.38 3.49
N ASP A 46 -3.04 -6.74 3.31
CA ASP A 46 -2.45 -7.95 3.87
C ASP A 46 -2.04 -7.67 5.32
N TYR A 47 -2.59 -8.40 6.28
CA TYR A 47 -2.28 -8.25 7.71
C TYR A 47 -1.16 -9.19 8.12
N HIS A 48 -0.26 -8.72 8.97
CA HIS A 48 0.91 -9.45 9.43
C HIS A 48 1.05 -9.44 10.95
N ALA A 49 1.85 -10.38 11.47
CA ALA A 49 2.03 -10.66 12.90
C ALA A 49 2.42 -9.44 13.78
N GLU A 50 3.10 -8.44 13.22
CA GLU A 50 3.50 -7.20 13.92
C GLU A 50 2.39 -6.12 13.99
N ASP A 51 1.12 -6.52 13.83
CA ASP A 51 -0.05 -5.64 13.80
C ASP A 51 0.15 -4.51 12.78
N VAL A 52 0.40 -4.92 11.54
CA VAL A 52 0.67 -4.04 10.40
C VAL A 52 0.01 -4.56 9.15
N PHE A 53 -0.59 -3.64 8.38
CA PHE A 53 -1.12 -3.93 7.06
C PHE A 53 -0.17 -3.50 5.96
N ALA A 54 0.17 -4.40 5.03
CA ALA A 54 0.73 -4.03 3.73
C ALA A 54 -0.40 -3.76 2.74
N VAL A 55 -0.56 -2.50 2.31
CA VAL A 55 -1.64 -2.07 1.41
C VAL A 55 -1.12 -2.03 -0.03
N LYS A 56 -1.80 -2.77 -0.91
CA LYS A 56 -1.48 -2.83 -2.35
C LYS A 56 -2.74 -2.89 -3.19
N PHE A 57 -2.67 -2.40 -4.42
CA PHE A 57 -3.81 -2.42 -5.32
C PHE A 57 -3.41 -2.63 -6.77
N TYR A 58 -4.33 -3.13 -7.59
CA TYR A 58 -4.12 -3.34 -9.02
C TYR A 58 -5.44 -3.21 -9.79
N CYS A 59 -5.34 -2.96 -11.10
CA CYS A 59 -6.51 -2.93 -11.99
C CYS A 59 -7.04 -4.37 -12.19
N LYS A 60 -8.34 -4.60 -12.00
CA LYS A 60 -8.98 -5.94 -12.06
C LYS A 60 -8.73 -6.68 -13.38
N LYS A 61 -8.64 -5.96 -14.50
CA LYS A 61 -8.29 -6.52 -15.82
C LYS A 61 -6.94 -7.24 -15.81
N ASP A 62 -6.02 -6.82 -14.94
CA ASP A 62 -4.65 -7.33 -14.84
C ASP A 62 -4.49 -8.40 -13.76
N ARG A 63 -5.57 -8.89 -13.13
CA ARG A 63 -5.53 -9.80 -11.97
C ARG A 63 -4.66 -11.06 -12.15
N HIS A 64 -4.58 -11.55 -13.38
CA HIS A 64 -3.84 -12.75 -13.79
C HIS A 64 -2.40 -12.47 -14.22
N SER A 65 -1.98 -11.21 -14.25
CA SER A 65 -0.61 -10.84 -14.57
C SER A 65 0.28 -10.92 -13.34
N GLU A 66 1.46 -11.52 -13.50
CA GLU A 66 2.52 -11.50 -12.48
C GLU A 66 2.97 -10.07 -12.15
N TYR A 67 2.90 -9.17 -13.14
CA TYR A 67 3.28 -7.76 -13.03
C TYR A 67 2.11 -6.82 -12.72
N LYS A 68 0.98 -7.32 -12.21
CA LYS A 68 -0.26 -6.53 -12.01
C LYS A 68 -0.06 -5.24 -11.20
N TYR A 69 0.85 -5.25 -10.23
CA TYR A 69 1.20 -4.06 -9.42
C TYR A 69 2.16 -3.10 -10.13
N SER A 70 2.91 -3.59 -11.13
CA SER A 70 3.89 -2.81 -11.90
C SER A 70 3.31 -2.17 -13.16
N LYS A 71 2.10 -2.58 -13.59
CA LYS A 71 1.46 -2.02 -14.78
C LYS A 71 1.01 -0.57 -14.57
N ILE A 72 1.29 0.27 -15.56
CA ILE A 72 0.91 1.69 -15.55
C ILE A 72 -0.62 1.79 -15.57
N ILE A 73 -1.16 2.50 -14.60
CA ILE A 73 -2.61 2.76 -14.44
C ILE A 73 -2.98 4.20 -14.81
N ASN A 74 -2.04 4.96 -15.38
CA ASN A 74 -2.18 6.40 -15.62
C ASN A 74 -3.13 6.70 -16.80
N LYS A 75 -4.43 6.65 -16.53
CA LYS A 75 -5.50 7.14 -17.40
C LYS A 75 -6.10 8.47 -16.91
N GLY A 76 -5.30 9.32 -16.26
CA GLY A 76 -5.71 10.67 -15.87
C GLY A 76 -6.49 10.80 -14.55
N ASP A 77 -6.59 9.73 -13.75
CA ASP A 77 -7.40 9.72 -12.52
C ASP A 77 -6.64 9.21 -11.28
N ILE A 78 -5.33 9.41 -11.25
CA ILE A 78 -4.47 8.85 -10.21
C ILE A 78 -4.84 9.38 -8.81
N GLY A 79 -5.22 10.67 -8.71
CA GLY A 79 -5.56 11.30 -7.45
C GLY A 79 -6.71 10.61 -6.71
N ASN A 80 -7.87 10.46 -7.36
CA ASN A 80 -9.02 9.77 -6.77
C ASN A 80 -8.71 8.32 -6.43
N ILE A 81 -8.07 7.59 -7.36
CA ILE A 81 -7.68 6.18 -7.14
C ILE A 81 -6.83 6.02 -5.87
N LEU A 82 -5.84 6.89 -5.67
CA LEU A 82 -4.96 6.80 -4.50
C LEU A 82 -5.65 7.24 -3.22
N ILE A 83 -6.52 8.24 -3.27
CA ILE A 83 -7.31 8.67 -2.11
C ILE A 83 -8.31 7.59 -1.68
N THR A 84 -8.96 6.90 -2.64
CA THR A 84 -9.77 5.72 -2.38
C THR A 84 -8.95 4.60 -1.72
N CYS A 85 -7.73 4.36 -2.21
CA CYS A 85 -6.87 3.35 -1.60
C CYS A 85 -6.51 3.71 -0.15
N ALA A 86 -6.26 5.00 0.11
CA ALA A 86 -5.97 5.50 1.45
C ALA A 86 -7.18 5.40 2.40
N GLU A 87 -8.43 5.40 1.90
CA GLU A 87 -9.63 5.19 2.73
C GLU A 87 -9.72 3.81 3.37
N ALA A 88 -8.96 2.83 2.86
CA ALA A 88 -8.83 1.54 3.53
C ALA A 88 -8.27 1.70 4.96
N ILE A 89 -7.38 2.67 5.20
CA ILE A 89 -6.72 2.87 6.50
C ILE A 89 -7.73 3.16 7.63
N PRO A 90 -8.58 4.21 7.56
CA PRO A 90 -9.58 4.45 8.61
C PRO A 90 -10.57 3.29 8.77
N LEU A 91 -11.01 2.65 7.68
CA LEU A 91 -11.89 1.47 7.75
C LEU A 91 -11.26 0.28 8.46
N LEU A 92 -9.95 0.09 8.30
CA LEU A 92 -9.19 -0.96 8.96
C LEU A 92 -8.92 -0.62 10.42
N LEU A 93 -8.70 0.65 10.75
CA LEU A 93 -8.53 1.12 12.13
C LEU A 93 -9.78 0.91 13.00
N GLU A 94 -10.98 0.91 12.42
CA GLU A 94 -12.20 0.53 13.15
C GLU A 94 -12.15 -0.92 13.67
N LYS A 95 -11.45 -1.79 12.95
CA LYS A 95 -11.32 -3.23 13.27
C LYS A 95 -10.02 -3.55 14.01
N HIS A 96 -8.95 -2.80 13.74
CA HIS A 96 -7.61 -2.98 14.29
C HIS A 96 -7.06 -1.61 14.75
N PRO A 97 -7.50 -1.12 15.92
CA PRO A 97 -7.25 0.27 16.33
C PRO A 97 -5.78 0.64 16.55
N THR A 98 -4.90 -0.36 16.72
CA THR A 98 -3.46 -0.23 16.95
C THR A 98 -2.62 -0.51 15.71
N ALA A 99 -3.27 -0.94 14.61
CA ALA A 99 -2.57 -1.39 13.42
C ALA A 99 -1.76 -0.26 12.78
N SER A 100 -0.57 -0.63 12.34
CA SER A 100 0.31 0.18 11.50
C SER A 100 0.06 -0.14 10.02
N PHE A 101 0.59 0.68 9.10
CA PHE A 101 0.33 0.51 7.66
C PHE A 101 1.58 0.76 6.84
N GLY A 102 1.85 -0.08 5.85
CA GLY A 102 2.97 0.07 4.94
C GLY A 102 2.56 -0.11 3.48
N PHE A 103 3.37 0.44 2.58
CA PHE A 103 3.26 0.16 1.15
C PHE A 103 4.63 0.24 0.47
N VAL A 104 4.73 -0.37 -0.71
CA VAL A 104 5.86 -0.23 -1.62
C VAL A 104 5.38 0.38 -2.92
N GLY A 105 6.04 1.45 -3.36
CA GLY A 105 5.87 2.00 -4.69
C GLY A 105 6.47 1.05 -5.72
N ALA A 106 5.66 0.14 -6.28
CA ALA A 106 6.13 -0.81 -7.27
C ALA A 106 6.82 -0.12 -8.45
N ARG A 107 7.91 -0.70 -8.97
CA ARG A 107 8.58 -0.21 -10.18
C ARG A 107 7.68 -0.33 -11.41
N THR A 108 7.83 0.60 -12.33
CA THR A 108 7.18 0.54 -13.64
C THR A 108 7.92 -0.44 -14.55
N ILE A 109 7.16 -1.34 -15.19
CA ILE A 109 7.67 -2.24 -16.23
C ILE A 109 6.88 -1.92 -17.49
N ASP A 110 7.53 -1.25 -18.44
CA ASP A 110 6.95 -0.97 -19.75
C ASP A 110 7.45 -1.99 -20.77
N LYS A 111 6.56 -2.91 -21.15
CA LYS A 111 6.87 -3.94 -22.13
C LYS A 111 6.99 -3.41 -23.55
N ALA A 112 6.35 -2.28 -23.88
CA ALA A 112 6.38 -1.73 -25.23
C ALA A 112 7.73 -1.07 -25.53
N SER A 113 8.30 -0.36 -24.56
CA SER A 113 9.63 0.27 -24.68
C SER A 113 10.77 -0.61 -24.17
N GLY A 114 10.48 -1.74 -23.52
CA GLY A 114 11.47 -2.58 -22.84
C GLY A 114 12.08 -1.95 -21.58
N LYS A 115 11.56 -0.79 -21.15
CA LYS A 115 12.12 -0.03 -20.03
C LYS A 115 11.63 -0.58 -18.69
N VAL A 116 12.58 -0.84 -17.80
CA VAL A 116 12.34 -1.23 -16.41
C VAL A 116 12.84 -0.10 -15.51
N GLU A 117 11.94 0.45 -14.70
CA GLU A 117 12.29 1.44 -13.69
C GLU A 117 13.12 0.79 -12.57
N SER A 118 14.05 1.55 -11.98
CA SER A 118 14.75 1.13 -10.76
C SER A 118 13.76 0.85 -9.64
N TYR A 119 14.09 -0.06 -8.72
CA TYR A 119 13.33 -0.26 -7.49
C TYR A 119 13.59 0.88 -6.47
N ILE A 120 14.67 1.64 -6.65
CA ILE A 120 15.02 2.79 -5.82
C ILE A 120 14.17 4.00 -6.24
N ASN A 121 13.49 4.59 -5.27
CA ASN A 121 12.79 5.87 -5.38
C ASN A 121 11.87 5.96 -6.61
N THR A 122 10.99 4.98 -6.81
CA THR A 122 10.10 4.89 -7.97
C THR A 122 9.15 6.09 -8.08
N GLN A 123 8.63 6.34 -9.28
CA GLN A 123 7.61 7.36 -9.50
C GLN A 123 6.39 7.14 -8.61
N ARG A 124 5.95 5.89 -8.44
CA ARG A 124 4.84 5.55 -7.54
C ARG A 124 5.17 5.93 -6.10
N PHE A 125 6.34 5.55 -5.60
CA PHE A 125 6.76 5.92 -4.24
C PHE A 125 6.74 7.43 -4.02
N ARG A 126 7.32 8.19 -4.95
CA ARG A 126 7.36 9.66 -4.86
C ARG A 126 5.97 10.29 -4.84
N VAL A 127 5.01 9.76 -5.61
CA VAL A 127 3.64 10.29 -5.62
C VAL A 127 2.87 9.85 -4.37
N TYR A 128 2.96 8.57 -4.02
CA TYR A 128 2.15 7.97 -2.94
C TYR A 128 2.54 8.55 -1.59
N LYS A 129 3.83 8.74 -1.33
CA LYS A 129 4.31 9.30 -0.06
C LYS A 129 3.79 10.71 0.21
N GLU A 130 3.70 11.55 -0.82
CA GLU A 130 3.21 12.92 -0.67
C GLU A 130 1.71 12.94 -0.38
N ILE A 131 0.93 12.09 -1.05
CA ILE A 131 -0.51 11.93 -0.77
C ILE A 131 -0.74 11.44 0.66
N ILE A 132 0.01 10.44 1.10
CA ILE A 132 -0.13 9.85 2.43
C ILE A 132 0.26 10.85 3.54
N LYS A 133 1.35 11.62 3.35
CA LYS A 133 1.72 12.69 4.29
C LYS A 133 0.62 13.71 4.45
N ILE A 134 0.04 14.16 3.34
CA ILE A 134 -1.00 15.19 3.33
C ILE A 134 -2.29 14.66 3.98
N LYS A 135 -2.68 13.42 3.66
CA LYS A 135 -3.94 12.85 4.15
C LYS A 135 -3.93 12.50 5.64
N PHE A 136 -2.81 11.99 6.17
CA PHE A 136 -2.79 11.47 7.54
C PHE A 136 -2.09 12.36 8.56
N GLY A 137 -1.15 13.23 8.13
CA GLY A 137 -0.36 14.06 9.05
C GLY A 137 0.33 13.24 10.16
N LYS A 138 0.92 13.90 11.16
CA LYS A 138 1.74 13.21 12.17
C LYS A 138 1.05 12.90 13.51
N VAL A 139 -0.24 13.19 13.62
CA VAL A 139 -0.99 13.05 14.88
C VAL A 139 -1.22 11.58 15.21
N THR A 140 -1.78 10.81 14.28
CA THR A 140 -2.08 9.38 14.51
C THR A 140 -0.88 8.48 14.23
N PHE A 141 -0.01 8.88 13.29
CA PHE A 141 1.08 8.05 12.79
C PHE A 141 2.43 8.76 12.91
N GLU A 142 3.46 7.98 13.19
CA GLU A 142 4.85 8.32 12.86
C GLU A 142 5.18 7.79 11.47
N HIS A 143 5.92 8.56 10.67
CA HIS A 143 6.13 8.29 9.25
C HIS A 143 7.58 7.95 8.99
N TYR A 144 7.81 6.81 8.34
CA TYR A 144 9.14 6.36 7.91
C TYR A 144 9.17 6.16 6.39
N GLU A 145 10.25 6.63 5.77
CA GLU A 145 10.51 6.55 4.33
C GLU A 145 11.74 5.69 4.07
N TYR A 146 11.64 4.79 3.09
CA TYR A 146 12.72 3.88 2.68
C TYR A 146 12.93 4.00 1.16
N PRO A 147 13.53 5.10 0.66
CA PRO A 147 13.70 5.34 -0.78
C PRO A 147 14.47 4.22 -1.51
N GLU A 148 15.39 3.56 -0.83
CA GLU A 148 16.20 2.43 -1.31
C GLU A 148 15.37 1.23 -1.75
N VAL A 149 14.20 1.02 -1.14
CA VAL A 149 13.24 -0.03 -1.52
C VAL A 149 11.90 0.53 -2.00
N SER A 150 11.80 1.85 -2.19
CA SER A 150 10.53 2.54 -2.48
C SER A 150 9.44 2.26 -1.44
N GLY A 151 9.83 2.03 -0.19
CA GLY A 151 8.95 1.66 0.91
C GLY A 151 8.51 2.86 1.76
N TYR A 152 7.33 2.75 2.36
CA TYR A 152 6.79 3.75 3.27
C TYR A 152 6.05 3.05 4.40
N LEU A 153 6.21 3.55 5.63
CA LEU A 153 5.59 2.97 6.81
C LEU A 153 4.96 4.06 7.69
N LEU A 154 3.73 3.78 8.12
CA LEU A 154 2.94 4.53 9.08
C LEU A 154 2.86 3.71 10.37
N ILE A 155 3.67 4.08 11.36
CA ILE A 155 3.60 3.45 12.69
C ILE A 155 2.52 4.16 13.49
N ASN A 156 1.49 3.41 13.87
CA ASN A 156 0.40 3.95 14.67
C ASN A 156 0.89 4.28 16.08
N ARG A 157 0.73 5.52 16.53
CA ARG A 157 1.19 5.94 17.87
C ARG A 157 0.47 5.24 19.01
N LYS A 158 -0.69 4.62 18.75
CA LYS A 158 -1.42 3.77 19.73
C LYS A 158 -0.84 2.37 19.88
N SER A 159 0.12 1.99 19.05
CA SER A 159 0.69 0.63 19.07
C SER A 159 1.64 0.33 20.23
N GLY A 160 2.04 1.35 21.00
CA GLY A 160 2.94 1.21 22.13
C GLY A 160 3.79 2.46 22.35
N ASN A 161 4.60 2.45 23.40
CA ASN A 161 5.42 3.60 23.79
C ASN A 161 6.75 3.69 23.02
N ASP A 162 7.21 2.58 22.42
CA ASP A 162 8.47 2.54 21.67
C ASP A 162 8.21 2.29 20.18
N LEU A 163 8.05 3.40 19.44
CA LEU A 163 7.76 3.37 18.00
C LEU A 163 8.96 2.92 17.17
N ALA A 164 10.19 3.12 17.67
CA ALA A 164 11.41 2.73 16.96
C ALA A 164 11.61 1.22 17.02
N THR A 165 11.39 0.61 18.19
CA THR A 165 11.41 -0.85 18.32
C THR A 165 10.33 -1.51 17.46
N LYS A 166 9.12 -0.94 17.40
CA LYS A 166 8.06 -1.44 16.51
C LYS A 166 8.42 -1.31 15.03
N GLU A 167 8.98 -0.18 14.62
CA GLU A 167 9.47 0.02 13.24
C GLU A 167 10.50 -1.05 12.86
N ALA A 168 11.49 -1.30 13.73
CA ALA A 168 12.54 -2.27 13.48
C ALA A 168 11.99 -3.71 13.39
N ALA A 169 11.03 -4.06 14.25
CA ALA A 169 10.37 -5.36 14.23
C ALA A 169 9.58 -5.57 12.92
N ILE A 170 8.81 -4.57 12.50
CA ILE A 170 8.06 -4.61 11.24
C ILE A 170 9.00 -4.76 10.04
N ARG A 171 10.10 -3.99 9.99
CA ARG A 171 11.08 -4.10 8.90
C ARG A 171 11.69 -5.48 8.81
N LYS A 172 12.13 -6.03 9.94
CA LYS A 172 12.70 -7.39 10.03
C LYS A 172 11.68 -8.45 9.60
N MET A 173 10.42 -8.29 9.98
CA MET A 173 9.35 -9.20 9.57
C MET A 173 9.08 -9.10 8.06
N PHE A 174 9.06 -7.89 7.49
CA PHE A 174 8.83 -7.69 6.06
C PHE A 174 9.98 -8.22 5.19
N SER A 175 11.24 -8.09 5.61
CA SER A 175 12.36 -8.67 4.87
C SER A 175 12.29 -10.20 4.79
N GLY A 176 11.81 -10.86 5.86
CA GLY A 176 11.56 -12.30 5.85
C GLY A 176 10.29 -12.74 5.11
N THR A 177 9.32 -11.83 4.91
CA THR A 177 8.04 -12.14 4.23
C THR A 177 8.09 -11.86 2.74
N TYR A 178 8.80 -10.81 2.33
CA TYR A 178 8.88 -10.37 0.95
C TYR A 178 10.30 -10.51 0.42
N ASN A 179 10.59 -11.66 -0.20
CA ASN A 179 11.90 -11.99 -0.80
C ASN A 179 12.36 -11.03 -1.93
N ASN A 180 11.52 -10.06 -2.31
CA ASN A 180 11.79 -9.07 -3.37
C ASN A 180 12.00 -7.65 -2.83
N LEU A 181 11.99 -7.45 -1.51
CA LEU A 181 12.52 -6.23 -0.93
C LEU A 181 14.05 -6.34 -0.99
N PRO A 182 14.77 -5.45 -1.70
CA PRO A 182 16.22 -5.37 -1.57
C PRO A 182 16.55 -5.28 -0.09
N ASP A 183 17.56 -6.03 0.37
CA ASP A 183 17.92 -6.16 1.79
C ASP A 183 17.80 -4.82 2.52
N ILE A 184 16.84 -4.74 3.44
CA ILE A 184 16.54 -3.59 4.31
C ILE A 184 17.40 -3.66 5.57
#